data_AF-A0A521BDR8-F1
#
_entry.id   AF-A0A521BDR8-F1
#
_cell.length_a   1.000
_cell.length_b   1.000
_cell.length_c   1.000
_cell.angle_alpha   90.00
_cell.angle_beta   90.00
_cell.angle_gamma   90.00
#
_symmetry.space_group_name_H-M   'P 1'
#
loop_
_entity.id
_entity.type
_entity.pdbx_description
1 polymer ?
#
loop_
_entity_poly.entity_id
_entity_poly.type
_entity_poly.pdbx_seq_one_letter_code
_entity_poly.pdbx_strand_id
1 'polypeptide(L)'
;MTSMDPRALRDAFGSFMTGVTVVTARDEHGAPVGFTANSFSSVSLDPPLLLVCPGKFLSRHDIFANCTRFAVNVLADGQQEISNTFAGYKGDRFAKVAHSNGLFDLPLIDGALAQFCCKTHQVLPAGDHTLLIGEVAEFSHSTGQGLGYVGGSYFSLGLEREVDAMVPTICGAIIRSGDSVLLEQSNGAYRPIQIAGVERGGQRNRLTQGLSERGLKVQVEQVYSSFDDAETKQHYTYFLASCSRPTPLEGAEWIRTDDLPNLKYVSGGVRHMMTRYAMEAKEGDFSLYLGDASQGDIHSLR
;
A
#
# COMPACT_ATOMS: atom_id res chain seq x y z
N MET A 1 30.57 -12.55 13.07
CA MET A 1 29.49 -12.28 12.09
C MET A 1 28.47 -13.38 12.22
N THR A 2 27.21 -13.05 12.45
CA THR A 2 26.13 -14.02 12.54
C THR A 2 25.99 -14.78 11.23
N SER A 3 25.77 -16.10 11.30
CA SER A 3 25.59 -17.01 10.16
C SER A 3 24.26 -16.86 9.43
N MET A 4 23.50 -15.81 9.73
CA MET A 4 22.17 -15.57 9.16
C MET A 4 22.28 -14.62 7.98
N ASP A 5 21.58 -14.93 6.89
CA ASP A 5 21.45 -14.04 5.74
C ASP A 5 20.69 -12.76 6.15
N PRO A 6 21.32 -11.56 6.09
CA PRO A 6 20.67 -10.31 6.44
C PRO A 6 19.42 -9.98 5.62
N ARG A 7 19.36 -10.45 4.36
CA ARG A 7 18.19 -10.22 3.52
C ARG A 7 17.01 -11.07 3.98
N ALA A 8 17.21 -12.37 4.16
CA ALA A 8 16.19 -13.27 4.68
C ALA A 8 15.64 -12.81 6.05
N LEU A 9 16.51 -12.31 6.93
CA LEU A 9 16.08 -11.77 8.23
C LEU A 9 15.24 -10.49 8.08
N ARG A 10 15.62 -9.59 7.17
CA ARG A 10 14.85 -8.38 6.86
C ARG A 10 13.47 -8.71 6.31
N ASP A 11 13.40 -9.67 5.39
CA ASP A 11 12.14 -10.11 4.78
C ASP A 11 11.21 -10.73 5.85
N ALA A 12 11.78 -11.53 6.77
CA ALA A 12 11.05 -12.07 7.91
C ALA A 12 10.50 -10.96 8.83
N PHE A 13 11.30 -9.94 9.18
CA PHE A 13 10.81 -8.79 9.96
C PHE A 13 9.75 -7.98 9.20
N GLY A 14 9.89 -7.83 7.89
CA GLY A 14 8.92 -7.13 7.04
C GLY A 14 7.55 -7.80 6.95
N SER A 15 7.41 -9.05 7.43
CA SER A 15 6.11 -9.74 7.51
C SER A 15 5.19 -9.13 8.59
N PHE A 16 5.75 -8.41 9.57
CA PHE A 16 4.96 -7.67 10.56
C PHE A 16 4.49 -6.34 9.97
N MET A 17 3.18 -6.21 9.78
CA MET A 17 2.54 -5.00 9.29
C MET A 17 2.69 -3.84 10.28
N THR A 18 3.03 -2.66 9.77
CA THR A 18 3.27 -1.46 10.58
C THR A 18 2.58 -0.25 9.97
N GLY A 19 2.30 0.77 10.79
CA GLY A 19 2.09 2.12 10.29
C GLY A 19 3.42 2.80 9.97
N VAL A 20 3.37 3.90 9.25
CA VAL A 20 4.54 4.71 8.91
C VAL A 20 4.57 5.97 9.75
N THR A 21 5.74 6.31 10.29
CA THR A 21 5.95 7.54 11.06
C THR A 21 7.10 8.38 10.51
N VAL A 22 7.05 9.68 10.73
CA VAL A 22 8.21 10.58 10.61
C VAL A 22 8.57 11.06 12.01
N VAL A 23 9.79 10.74 12.42
CA VAL A 23 10.37 11.22 13.67
C VAL A 23 11.09 12.51 13.38
N THR A 24 10.80 13.56 14.14
CA THR A 24 11.35 14.90 13.96
C THR A 24 12.00 15.41 15.23
N ALA A 25 13.00 16.26 15.09
CA ALA A 25 13.65 16.96 16.18
C ALA A 25 14.24 18.27 15.64
N ARG A 26 14.95 19.00 16.49
CA ARG A 26 15.84 20.08 16.07
C ARG A 26 17.27 19.74 16.47
N ASP A 27 18.21 20.15 15.64
CA ASP A 27 19.62 20.09 15.99
C ASP A 27 20.02 21.20 16.98
N GLU A 28 21.29 21.24 17.36
CA GLU A 28 21.84 22.22 18.31
C GLU A 28 21.74 23.68 17.83
N HIS A 29 21.55 23.90 16.52
CA HIS A 29 21.36 25.23 15.93
C HIS A 29 19.88 25.57 15.73
N GLY A 30 18.97 24.69 16.14
CA GLY A 30 17.54 24.85 15.98
C GLY A 30 17.02 24.46 14.58
N ALA A 31 17.86 23.93 13.69
CA ALA A 31 17.41 23.50 12.37
C ALA A 31 16.60 22.20 12.47
N PRO A 32 15.48 22.07 11.72
CA PRO A 32 14.64 20.89 11.79
C PRO A 32 15.34 19.69 11.15
N VAL A 33 15.28 18.54 11.83
CA VAL A 33 15.78 17.26 11.34
C VAL A 33 14.71 16.20 11.47
N GLY A 34 14.72 15.21 10.58
CA GLY A 34 13.72 14.16 10.61
C GLY A 34 14.10 12.95 9.77
N PHE A 35 13.51 11.80 10.11
CA PHE A 35 13.63 10.57 9.35
C PHE A 35 12.34 9.76 9.42
N THR A 36 12.11 8.95 8.38
CA THR A 36 11.01 7.99 8.35
C THR A 36 11.37 6.77 9.18
N ALA A 37 10.42 6.30 10.00
CA ALA A 37 10.54 5.08 10.78
C ALA A 37 9.23 4.30 10.77
N ASN A 38 9.34 2.98 10.73
CA ASN A 38 8.23 2.06 10.98
C ASN A 38 8.49 1.14 12.19
N SER A 39 9.53 1.45 12.97
CA SER A 39 9.90 0.77 14.22
C SER A 39 9.17 1.34 15.46
N PHE A 40 8.12 2.14 15.24
CA PHE A 40 7.33 2.76 16.30
C PHE A 40 6.58 1.72 17.13
N SER A 41 6.51 1.95 18.44
CA SER A 41 5.61 1.19 19.32
C SER A 41 5.17 2.03 20.52
N SER A 42 3.90 1.87 20.92
CA SER A 42 3.43 2.33 22.23
C SER A 42 3.97 1.40 23.31
N VAL A 43 4.40 1.95 24.45
CA VAL A 43 5.11 1.19 25.51
C VAL A 43 4.31 1.15 26.80
N SER A 44 3.83 2.31 27.26
CA SER A 44 3.17 2.46 28.55
C SER A 44 2.14 3.57 28.49
N LEU A 45 1.06 3.43 29.26
CA LEU A 45 0.06 4.48 29.44
C LEU A 45 0.35 5.34 30.68
N ASP A 46 0.95 4.77 31.73
CA ASP A 46 1.33 5.47 32.95
C ASP A 46 2.69 4.98 33.49
N PRO A 47 3.79 5.76 33.33
CA PRO A 47 3.85 7.02 32.59
C PRO A 47 3.62 6.80 31.08
N PRO A 48 3.19 7.82 30.31
CA PRO A 48 2.88 7.68 28.89
C PRO A 48 4.16 7.57 28.06
N LEU A 49 4.55 6.36 27.67
CA LEU A 49 5.80 6.07 26.96
C LEU A 49 5.55 5.51 25.56
N LEU A 50 6.41 5.92 24.62
CA LEU A 50 6.53 5.35 23.28
C LEU A 50 8.01 5.10 22.94
N LEU A 51 8.27 4.28 21.92
CA LEU A 51 9.61 4.05 21.41
C LEU A 51 9.69 4.14 19.89
N VAL A 52 10.87 4.52 19.40
CA VAL A 52 11.29 4.43 17.99
C VAL A 52 12.75 3.99 17.91
N CYS A 53 13.16 3.37 16.82
CA CYS A 53 14.52 2.85 16.66
C CYS A 53 15.27 3.54 15.51
N PRO A 54 15.97 4.68 15.72
CA PRO A 54 16.86 5.23 14.71
C PRO A 54 18.05 4.30 14.42
N GLY A 55 18.31 4.07 13.13
CA GLY A 55 19.48 3.31 12.67
C GLY A 55 20.76 4.14 12.76
N LYS A 56 21.88 3.51 13.17
CA LYS A 56 23.19 4.18 13.26
C LYS A 56 23.76 4.60 11.91
N PHE A 57 23.20 4.09 10.81
CA PHE A 57 23.56 4.46 9.44
C PHE A 57 22.91 5.79 8.98
N LEU A 58 21.96 6.34 9.75
CA LEU A 58 21.36 7.63 9.41
C LEU A 58 22.40 8.74 9.55
N SER A 59 22.49 9.63 8.54
CA SER A 59 23.45 10.76 8.54
C SER A 59 23.27 11.74 9.68
N ARG A 60 22.11 11.74 10.34
CA ARG A 60 21.75 12.59 11.48
C ARG A 60 21.51 11.76 12.75
N HIS A 61 22.02 10.51 12.83
CA HIS A 61 21.82 9.62 13.98
C HIS A 61 22.25 10.28 15.30
N ASP A 62 23.41 10.92 15.34
CA ASP A 62 23.95 11.55 16.56
C ASP A 62 23.01 12.59 17.16
N ILE A 63 22.23 13.30 16.33
CA ILE A 63 21.24 14.27 16.83
C ILE A 63 20.15 13.53 17.59
N PHE A 64 19.59 12.44 17.04
CA PHE A 64 18.54 11.67 17.72
C PHE A 64 19.08 10.90 18.93
N ALA A 65 20.32 10.44 18.90
CA ALA A 65 20.96 9.77 20.03
C ALA A 65 21.17 10.70 21.24
N ASN A 66 21.28 12.02 21.00
CA ASN A 66 21.54 13.02 22.03
C ASN A 66 20.38 14.01 22.24
N CYS A 67 19.29 13.90 21.46
CA CYS A 67 18.19 14.83 21.57
C CYS A 67 17.50 14.70 22.94
N THR A 68 17.12 15.83 23.53
CA THR A 68 16.33 15.85 24.76
C THR A 68 14.83 15.84 24.49
N ARG A 69 14.44 16.13 23.24
CA ARG A 69 13.07 16.27 22.77
C ARG A 69 12.98 15.86 21.31
N PHE A 70 11.88 15.20 20.97
CA PHE A 70 11.58 14.78 19.62
C PHE A 70 10.06 14.65 19.46
N ALA A 71 9.57 14.67 18.23
CA ALA A 71 8.19 14.36 17.93
C ALA A 71 8.09 13.12 17.02
N VAL A 72 6.96 12.42 17.13
CA VAL A 72 6.60 11.30 16.26
C VAL A 72 5.31 11.67 15.55
N ASN A 73 5.34 11.66 14.21
CA ASN A 73 4.21 11.97 13.35
C ASN A 73 3.75 10.69 12.66
N VAL A 74 2.60 10.15 13.04
CA VAL A 74 1.99 8.98 12.40
C VAL A 74 1.32 9.45 11.12
N LEU A 75 1.82 8.99 9.98
CA LEU A 75 1.38 9.49 8.68
C LEU A 75 -0.02 8.97 8.33
N ALA A 76 -0.82 9.87 7.74
CA ALA A 76 -2.08 9.54 7.13
C ALA A 76 -1.89 8.86 5.77
N ASP A 77 -2.94 8.21 5.32
CA ASP A 77 -3.06 7.77 3.94
C ASP A 77 -2.81 8.94 2.96
N GLY A 78 -2.24 8.64 1.79
CA GLY A 78 -1.82 9.63 0.81
C GLY A 78 -0.49 10.34 1.14
N GLN A 79 0.06 10.20 2.35
CA GLN A 79 1.35 10.82 2.74
C GLN A 79 2.59 9.98 2.37
N GLN A 80 2.49 9.13 1.35
CA GLN A 80 3.59 8.29 0.87
C GLN A 80 4.80 9.13 0.42
N GLU A 81 4.58 10.25 -0.25
CA GLU A 81 5.66 11.13 -0.71
C GLU A 81 6.44 11.77 0.45
N ILE A 82 5.75 12.06 1.56
CA ILE A 82 6.39 12.56 2.78
C ILE A 82 7.31 11.48 3.35
N SER A 83 6.80 10.24 3.49
CA SER A 83 7.60 9.10 3.92
C SER A 83 8.85 8.90 3.05
N ASN A 84 8.70 8.96 1.72
CA ASN A 84 9.81 8.82 0.79
C ASN A 84 10.85 9.95 0.92
N THR A 85 10.38 11.18 1.13
CA THR A 85 11.25 12.35 1.33
C THR A 85 12.12 12.18 2.58
N PHE A 86 11.52 11.77 3.70
CA PHE A 86 12.23 11.60 4.97
C PHE A 86 13.07 10.31 5.04
N ALA A 87 12.84 9.32 4.17
CA ALA A 87 13.62 8.10 4.06
C ALA A 87 14.86 8.25 3.16
N GLY A 88 14.74 8.93 2.01
CA GLY A 88 15.75 8.86 0.94
C GLY A 88 16.29 10.19 0.41
N TYR A 89 15.58 11.31 0.59
CA TYR A 89 16.01 12.59 0.00
C TYR A 89 17.23 13.16 0.75
N LYS A 90 18.24 13.59 -0.02
CA LYS A 90 19.51 14.12 0.49
C LYS A 90 19.57 15.66 0.56
N GLY A 91 18.57 16.36 0.02
CA GLY A 91 18.46 17.82 0.14
C GLY A 91 17.69 18.24 1.38
N ASP A 92 17.21 19.50 1.40
CA ASP A 92 16.37 20.01 2.47
C ASP A 92 14.98 19.35 2.42
N ARG A 93 14.73 18.44 3.37
CA ARG A 93 13.48 17.68 3.50
C ARG A 93 12.32 18.57 3.96
N PHE A 94 12.60 19.52 4.85
CA PHE A 94 11.59 20.39 5.45
C PHE A 94 11.17 21.52 4.50
N ALA A 95 12.00 21.86 3.50
CA ALA A 95 11.59 22.72 2.39
C ALA A 95 10.52 22.09 1.47
N LYS A 96 10.36 20.75 1.50
CA LYS A 96 9.42 20.02 0.64
C LYS A 96 8.14 19.58 1.33
N VAL A 97 8.11 19.63 2.66
CA VAL A 97 7.01 19.09 3.45
C VAL A 97 6.45 20.18 4.34
N ALA A 98 5.16 20.46 4.19
CA ALA A 98 4.45 21.38 5.06
C ALA A 98 4.50 20.87 6.50
N HIS A 99 4.90 21.76 7.40
CA HIS A 99 5.02 21.47 8.81
C HIS A 99 4.78 22.72 9.62
N SER A 100 4.31 22.51 10.84
CA SER A 100 4.09 23.53 11.84
C SER A 100 4.93 23.22 13.09
N ASN A 101 5.08 24.18 13.98
CA ASN A 101 5.83 23.98 15.22
C ASN A 101 4.86 23.66 16.35
N GLY A 102 5.03 22.48 16.96
CA GLY A 102 4.28 22.05 18.12
C GLY A 102 4.96 22.43 19.45
N LEU A 103 4.56 21.73 20.52
CA LEU A 103 5.21 21.87 21.82
C LEU A 103 6.73 21.67 21.72
N PHE A 104 7.48 22.53 22.42
CA PHE A 104 8.95 22.60 22.38
C PHE A 104 9.53 23.01 21.02
N ASP A 105 8.73 23.69 20.20
CA ASP A 105 9.09 24.11 18.85
C ASP A 105 9.39 22.93 17.91
N LEU A 106 8.93 21.72 18.25
CA LEU A 106 9.21 20.51 17.47
C LEU A 106 8.44 20.54 16.13
N PRO A 107 9.07 20.18 15.00
CA PRO A 107 8.37 20.13 13.72
C PRO A 107 7.30 19.04 13.72
N LEU A 108 6.06 19.42 13.48
CA LEU A 108 4.92 18.53 13.30
C LEU A 108 4.51 18.52 11.84
N ILE A 109 4.41 17.33 11.25
CA ILE A 109 4.06 17.17 9.84
C ILE A 109 2.56 17.46 9.68
N ASP A 110 2.22 18.42 8.83
CA ASP A 110 0.83 18.80 8.61
C ASP A 110 0.06 17.64 7.97
N GLY A 111 -1.17 17.40 8.44
CA GLY A 111 -2.02 16.31 7.96
C GLY A 111 -1.65 14.91 8.50
N ALA A 112 -0.64 14.78 9.37
CA ALA A 112 -0.39 13.52 10.07
C ALA A 112 -1.60 13.13 10.95
N LEU A 113 -1.93 11.84 11.00
CA LEU A 113 -3.09 11.35 11.77
C LEU A 113 -2.94 11.53 13.27
N ALA A 114 -1.74 11.29 13.78
CA ALA A 114 -1.42 11.48 15.17
C ALA A 114 -0.02 12.08 15.30
N GLN A 115 0.14 12.96 16.27
CA GLN A 115 1.39 13.65 16.53
C GLN A 115 1.67 13.57 18.02
N PHE A 116 2.90 13.24 18.39
CA PHE A 116 3.32 13.09 19.78
C PHE A 116 4.57 13.93 20.03
N CYS A 117 4.49 14.95 20.88
CA CYS A 117 5.65 15.70 21.36
C CYS A 117 6.20 15.04 22.61
N CYS A 118 7.46 14.62 22.56
CA CYS A 118 8.08 13.80 23.59
C CYS A 118 9.27 14.52 24.24
N LYS A 119 9.48 14.22 25.52
CA LYS A 119 10.79 14.37 26.16
C LYS A 119 11.50 13.02 26.08
N THR A 120 12.79 13.04 25.80
CA THR A 120 13.59 11.81 25.81
C THR A 120 13.63 11.25 27.22
N HIS A 121 13.07 10.05 27.40
CA HIS A 121 13.05 9.32 28.65
C HIS A 121 14.31 8.48 28.79
N GLN A 122 14.68 7.76 27.73
CA GLN A 122 15.87 6.90 27.73
C GLN A 122 16.38 6.66 26.31
N VAL A 123 17.70 6.52 26.18
CA VAL A 123 18.39 6.14 24.94
C VAL A 123 19.25 4.91 25.21
N LEU A 124 19.05 3.83 24.46
CA LEU A 124 19.75 2.56 24.66
C LEU A 124 20.40 2.05 23.37
N PRO A 125 21.69 1.69 23.36
CA PRO A 125 22.29 0.99 22.23
C PRO A 125 21.63 -0.38 21.99
N ALA A 126 21.26 -0.68 20.75
CA ALA A 126 20.66 -1.97 20.37
C ALA A 126 21.20 -2.42 19.01
N GLY A 127 22.38 -3.04 19.00
CA GLY A 127 23.03 -3.50 17.77
C GLY A 127 23.39 -2.34 16.83
N ASP A 128 22.91 -2.40 15.60
CA ASP A 128 23.06 -1.37 14.57
C ASP A 128 22.01 -0.24 14.67
N HIS A 129 21.14 -0.29 15.68
CA HIS A 129 20.14 0.73 16.01
C HIS A 129 20.33 1.26 17.43
N THR A 130 19.54 2.28 17.76
CA THR A 130 19.38 2.82 19.11
C THR A 130 17.90 2.80 19.46
N LEU A 131 17.53 2.36 20.66
CA LEU A 131 16.17 2.52 21.17
C LEU A 131 16.05 3.93 21.73
N LEU A 132 15.18 4.75 21.14
CA LEU A 132 14.84 6.08 21.63
C LEU A 132 13.45 6.01 22.27
N ILE A 133 13.41 6.07 23.60
CA ILE A 133 12.19 6.02 24.40
C ILE A 133 11.81 7.44 24.78
N GLY A 134 10.57 7.83 24.47
CA GLY A 134 10.01 9.15 24.75
C GLY A 134 8.87 9.09 25.74
N GLU A 135 8.85 10.02 26.68
CA GLU A 135 7.69 10.31 27.51
C GLU A 135 6.85 11.38 26.83
N VAL A 136 5.59 11.06 26.55
CA VAL A 136 4.66 11.93 25.82
C VAL A 136 4.27 13.11 26.69
N ALA A 137 4.60 14.32 26.25
CA ALA A 137 4.24 15.56 26.92
C ALA A 137 2.96 16.18 26.34
N GLU A 138 2.72 15.99 25.05
CA GLU A 138 1.52 16.46 24.34
C GLU A 138 1.25 15.54 23.15
N PHE A 139 -0.02 15.31 22.84
CA PHE A 139 -0.41 14.59 21.64
C PHE A 139 -1.67 15.16 21.01
N SER A 140 -1.79 14.98 19.70
CA SER A 140 -3.00 15.23 18.93
C SER A 140 -3.33 13.99 18.11
N HIS A 141 -4.60 13.81 17.77
CA HIS A 141 -5.01 12.84 16.78
C HIS A 141 -6.22 13.34 15.99
N SER A 142 -6.36 12.83 14.78
CA SER A 142 -7.49 13.05 13.89
C SER A 142 -8.06 11.71 13.43
N THR A 143 -9.30 11.73 12.93
CA THR A 143 -9.94 10.57 12.32
C THR A 143 -9.45 10.39 10.90
N GLY A 144 -9.15 9.16 10.49
CA GLY A 144 -8.75 8.83 9.12
C GLY A 144 -8.06 7.46 9.06
N GLN A 145 -7.51 7.12 7.90
CA GLN A 145 -6.72 5.90 7.71
C GLN A 145 -5.23 6.23 7.67
N GLY A 146 -4.41 5.38 8.28
CA GLY A 146 -2.97 5.58 8.35
C GLY A 146 -2.27 4.97 7.14
N LEU A 147 -1.12 5.54 6.78
CA LEU A 147 -0.22 4.93 5.80
C LEU A 147 0.36 3.64 6.40
N GLY A 148 0.10 2.52 5.72
CA GLY A 148 0.60 1.20 6.09
C GLY A 148 1.88 0.83 5.37
N TYR A 149 2.68 -0.06 5.99
CA TYR A 149 3.86 -0.67 5.40
C TYR A 149 3.97 -2.16 5.77
N VAL A 150 4.14 -3.01 4.77
CA VAL A 150 4.30 -4.47 4.92
C VAL A 150 5.09 -5.04 3.75
N GLY A 151 5.95 -6.03 4.00
CA GLY A 151 6.69 -6.73 2.95
C GLY A 151 7.64 -5.85 2.12
N GLY A 152 8.00 -4.66 2.60
CA GLY A 152 8.81 -3.71 1.83
C GLY A 152 8.01 -2.68 1.03
N SER A 153 6.68 -2.74 1.09
CA SER A 153 5.77 -1.93 0.26
C SER A 153 4.75 -1.18 1.12
N TYR A 154 4.33 0.00 0.64
CA TYR A 154 3.23 0.74 1.26
C TYR A 154 1.88 0.08 0.95
N PHE A 155 0.92 0.24 1.85
CA PHE A 155 -0.48 -0.10 1.61
C PHE A 155 -1.39 0.92 2.31
N SER A 156 -2.64 1.00 1.88
CA SER A 156 -3.65 1.85 2.49
C SER A 156 -4.86 1.01 2.88
N LEU A 157 -5.36 1.24 4.11
CA LEU A 157 -6.66 0.73 4.56
C LEU A 157 -7.83 1.58 4.03
N GLY A 158 -7.55 2.81 3.59
CA GLY A 158 -8.49 3.75 3.01
C GLY A 158 -8.85 3.40 1.58
N LEU A 159 -7.90 2.95 0.76
CA LEU A 159 -8.17 2.50 -0.61
C LEU A 159 -9.01 1.22 -0.69
N GLU A 160 -9.04 0.38 0.35
CA GLU A 160 -10.02 -0.71 0.47
C GLU A 160 -11.42 -0.22 0.92
N ARG A 161 -11.52 1.01 1.46
CA ARG A 161 -12.73 1.62 2.05
C ARG A 161 -13.27 2.88 1.34
N GLU A 162 -12.56 3.51 0.41
CA GLU A 162 -13.02 4.68 -0.36
C GLU A 162 -13.58 4.29 -1.73
N VAL A 163 -13.38 3.03 -2.12
CA VAL A 163 -14.23 2.32 -3.10
C VAL A 163 -15.69 2.18 -2.60
N ASP A 164 -15.97 2.60 -1.36
CA ASP A 164 -17.07 2.14 -0.50
C ASP A 164 -18.28 3.10 -0.32
N ALA A 165 -18.47 4.15 -1.15
CA ALA A 165 -19.79 4.82 -1.29
C ALA A 165 -20.00 5.54 -2.64
N MET A 166 -20.51 4.93 -3.73
CA MET A 166 -21.92 5.10 -4.16
C MET A 166 -22.23 4.40 -5.52
N VAL A 167 -21.38 3.50 -6.01
CA VAL A 167 -21.49 2.97 -7.39
C VAL A 167 -21.64 1.44 -7.38
N PRO A 168 -22.56 0.85 -8.17
CA PRO A 168 -22.66 -0.60 -8.33
C PRO A 168 -21.30 -1.20 -8.70
N THR A 169 -20.78 -2.08 -7.85
CA THR A 169 -19.46 -2.68 -8.04
C THR A 169 -19.57 -3.96 -8.87
N ILE A 170 -18.81 -4.03 -9.96
CA ILE A 170 -18.58 -5.26 -10.71
C ILE A 170 -17.29 -5.90 -10.21
N CYS A 171 -17.38 -7.16 -9.78
CA CYS A 171 -16.20 -7.95 -9.45
C CYS A 171 -15.97 -9.00 -10.54
N GLY A 172 -14.74 -9.10 -11.04
CA GLY A 172 -14.37 -10.09 -12.05
C GLY A 172 -13.01 -10.71 -11.81
N ALA A 173 -12.67 -11.69 -12.64
CA ALA A 173 -11.41 -12.39 -12.61
C ALA A 173 -10.80 -12.49 -14.01
N ILE A 174 -9.50 -12.19 -14.11
CA ILE A 174 -8.66 -12.57 -15.25
C ILE A 174 -8.21 -14.01 -14.98
N ILE A 175 -8.93 -14.97 -15.53
CA ILE A 175 -8.71 -16.39 -15.29
C ILE A 175 -7.71 -16.93 -16.31
N ARG A 176 -6.54 -17.36 -15.84
CA ARG A 176 -5.43 -17.86 -16.68
C ARG A 176 -5.25 -19.37 -16.60
N SER A 177 -4.84 -19.96 -17.72
CA SER A 177 -4.35 -21.32 -17.82
C SER A 177 -3.27 -21.38 -18.89
N GLY A 178 -2.01 -21.54 -18.47
CA GLY A 178 -0.88 -21.43 -19.39
C GLY A 178 -0.76 -20.02 -19.97
N ASP A 179 -0.68 -19.92 -21.30
CA ASP A 179 -0.58 -18.66 -22.05
C ASP A 179 -1.94 -18.08 -22.46
N SER A 180 -3.04 -18.59 -21.90
CA SER A 180 -4.40 -18.26 -22.32
C SER A 180 -5.25 -17.71 -21.17
N VAL A 181 -6.16 -16.80 -21.50
CA VAL A 181 -7.12 -16.16 -20.58
C VAL A 181 -8.54 -16.47 -21.03
N LEU A 182 -9.41 -16.81 -20.08
CA LEU A 182 -10.84 -17.01 -20.34
C LEU A 182 -11.58 -15.66 -20.39
N LEU A 183 -12.23 -15.36 -21.51
CA LEU A 183 -13.03 -14.15 -21.72
C LEU A 183 -14.46 -14.50 -22.12
N GLU A 184 -15.44 -13.73 -21.65
CA GLU A 184 -16.84 -13.85 -22.08
C GLU A 184 -17.21 -12.76 -23.10
N GLN A 185 -18.12 -13.09 -24.01
CA GLN A 185 -18.65 -12.13 -24.98
C GLN A 185 -19.95 -11.50 -24.49
N SER A 186 -20.06 -10.18 -24.66
CA SER A 186 -21.27 -9.39 -24.42
C SER A 186 -21.46 -8.42 -25.57
N ASN A 187 -22.55 -8.59 -26.34
CA ASN A 187 -22.89 -7.75 -27.49
C ASN A 187 -21.74 -7.59 -28.52
N GLY A 188 -21.01 -8.67 -28.80
CA GLY A 188 -19.91 -8.67 -29.78
C GLY A 188 -18.62 -7.99 -29.29
N ALA A 189 -18.48 -7.77 -27.99
CA ALA A 189 -17.25 -7.30 -27.35
C ALA A 189 -16.87 -8.22 -26.18
N TYR A 190 -15.58 -8.31 -25.88
CA TYR A 190 -15.03 -9.16 -24.85
C TYR A 190 -14.92 -8.47 -23.49
N ARG A 191 -14.97 -9.28 -22.43
CA ARG A 191 -14.60 -8.89 -21.06
C ARG A 191 -14.14 -10.11 -20.24
N PRO A 192 -13.38 -9.93 -19.16
CA PRO A 192 -13.12 -11.02 -18.23
C PRO A 192 -14.40 -11.49 -17.54
N ILE A 193 -14.37 -12.72 -17.02
CA ILE A 193 -15.50 -13.31 -16.30
C ILE A 193 -15.82 -12.45 -15.08
N GLN A 194 -17.09 -12.04 -14.96
CA GLN A 194 -17.54 -11.16 -13.89
C GLN A 194 -18.84 -11.65 -13.23
N ILE A 195 -19.10 -11.16 -12.02
CA ILE A 195 -20.32 -11.37 -11.26
C ILE A 195 -20.85 -9.99 -10.86
N ALA A 196 -22.14 -9.75 -11.07
CA ALA A 196 -22.81 -8.50 -10.71
C ALA A 196 -23.31 -8.54 -9.26
N GLY A 197 -23.51 -7.36 -8.65
CA GLY A 197 -24.21 -7.24 -7.36
C GLY A 197 -23.40 -7.75 -6.16
N VAL A 198 -22.07 -7.70 -6.23
CA VAL A 198 -21.20 -8.08 -5.13
C VAL A 198 -21.14 -6.91 -4.14
N GLU A 199 -21.88 -7.01 -3.03
CA GLU A 199 -21.70 -6.09 -1.89
C GLU A 199 -20.29 -6.23 -1.33
N ARG A 200 -19.80 -5.11 -0.79
CA ARG A 200 -18.38 -4.78 -0.76
C ARG A 200 -17.57 -5.56 0.28
N GLY A 201 -18.23 -6.22 1.22
CA GLY A 201 -17.63 -7.21 2.12
C GLY A 201 -17.49 -8.59 1.47
N GLY A 202 -16.27 -9.13 1.45
CA GLY A 202 -16.03 -10.51 1.00
C GLY A 202 -16.05 -10.68 -0.52
N GLN A 203 -15.68 -9.66 -1.29
CA GLN A 203 -15.64 -9.69 -2.75
C GLN A 203 -14.89 -10.91 -3.30
N ARG A 204 -13.71 -11.23 -2.76
CA ARG A 204 -12.96 -12.45 -3.14
C ARG A 204 -13.76 -13.72 -2.86
N ASN A 205 -14.43 -13.81 -1.72
CA ASN A 205 -15.23 -14.99 -1.34
C ASN A 205 -16.45 -15.14 -2.25
N ARG A 206 -17.15 -14.04 -2.55
CA ARG A 206 -18.28 -14.04 -3.48
C ARG A 206 -17.87 -14.28 -4.91
N LEU A 207 -16.73 -13.72 -5.34
CA LEU A 207 -16.17 -14.00 -6.65
C LEU A 207 -15.84 -15.48 -6.76
N THR A 208 -15.14 -16.04 -5.78
CA THR A 208 -14.85 -17.49 -5.70
C THR A 208 -16.14 -18.31 -5.76
N GLN A 209 -17.15 -17.94 -4.97
CA GLN A 209 -18.43 -18.63 -4.93
C GLN A 209 -19.14 -18.57 -6.28
N GLY A 210 -19.35 -17.39 -6.87
CA GLY A 210 -20.09 -17.27 -8.13
C GLY A 210 -19.33 -17.84 -9.33
N LEU A 211 -17.99 -17.86 -9.30
CA LEU A 211 -17.20 -18.60 -10.30
C LEU A 211 -17.44 -20.11 -10.15
N SER A 212 -17.47 -20.62 -8.91
CA SER A 212 -17.79 -22.02 -8.64
C SER A 212 -19.22 -22.38 -9.03
N GLU A 213 -20.19 -21.50 -8.83
CA GLU A 213 -21.60 -21.68 -9.26
C GLU A 213 -21.72 -21.71 -10.80
N ARG A 214 -20.84 -21.00 -11.50
CA ARG A 214 -20.67 -21.09 -12.96
C ARG A 214 -19.85 -22.31 -13.40
N GLY A 215 -19.47 -23.21 -12.49
CA GLY A 215 -18.72 -24.44 -12.78
C GLY A 215 -17.22 -24.26 -12.94
N LEU A 216 -16.66 -23.07 -12.66
CA LEU A 216 -15.25 -22.79 -12.78
C LEU A 216 -14.50 -23.16 -11.50
N LYS A 217 -13.52 -24.08 -11.61
CA LYS A 217 -12.61 -24.43 -10.52
C LYS A 217 -11.31 -23.64 -10.66
N VAL A 218 -11.28 -22.46 -10.05
CA VAL A 218 -10.16 -21.52 -10.14
C VAL A 218 -9.65 -21.16 -8.74
N GLN A 219 -8.36 -20.86 -8.64
CA GLN A 219 -7.77 -20.22 -7.48
C GLN A 219 -7.77 -18.71 -7.71
N VAL A 220 -8.58 -17.98 -6.95
CA VAL A 220 -8.59 -16.51 -6.97
C VAL A 220 -7.41 -16.00 -6.15
N GLU A 221 -6.59 -15.15 -6.76
CA GLU A 221 -5.33 -14.62 -6.24
C GLU A 221 -5.51 -13.16 -5.79
N GLN A 222 -4.47 -12.32 -5.91
CA GLN A 222 -4.54 -10.89 -5.59
C GLN A 222 -5.41 -10.08 -6.56
N VAL A 223 -5.83 -8.88 -6.12
CA VAL A 223 -6.42 -7.87 -6.99
C VAL A 223 -5.38 -7.47 -8.04
N TYR A 224 -5.80 -7.42 -9.29
CA TYR A 224 -4.97 -7.00 -10.42
C TYR A 224 -5.22 -5.52 -10.78
N SER A 225 -6.48 -5.12 -10.80
CA SER A 225 -6.89 -3.79 -11.21
C SER A 225 -8.18 -3.41 -10.50
N SER A 226 -8.22 -2.20 -9.95
CA SER A 226 -9.45 -1.57 -9.47
C SER A 226 -9.59 -0.19 -10.11
N PHE A 227 -10.70 0.07 -10.78
CA PHE A 227 -10.90 1.34 -11.46
C PHE A 227 -12.36 1.77 -11.61
N ASP A 228 -12.56 3.09 -11.64
CA ASP A 228 -13.82 3.69 -12.03
C ASP A 228 -13.87 3.88 -13.55
N ASP A 229 -14.93 3.39 -14.16
CA ASP A 229 -15.13 3.50 -15.60
C ASP A 229 -16.19 4.56 -15.90
N ALA A 230 -15.76 5.66 -16.51
CA ALA A 230 -16.61 6.81 -16.82
C ALA A 230 -17.68 6.50 -17.88
N GLU A 231 -17.44 5.54 -18.78
CA GLU A 231 -18.38 5.16 -19.84
C GLU A 231 -19.57 4.39 -19.26
N THR A 232 -19.28 3.46 -18.36
CA THR A 232 -20.28 2.58 -17.74
C THR A 232 -20.84 3.13 -16.43
N LYS A 233 -20.18 4.14 -15.84
CA LYS A 233 -20.45 4.68 -14.50
C LYS A 233 -20.46 3.57 -13.44
N GLN A 234 -19.52 2.63 -13.55
CA GLN A 234 -19.36 1.48 -12.67
C GLN A 234 -17.95 1.43 -12.10
N HIS A 235 -17.82 0.89 -10.89
CA HIS A 235 -16.54 0.54 -10.32
C HIS A 235 -16.23 -0.93 -10.64
N TYR A 236 -15.05 -1.19 -11.17
CA TYR A 236 -14.57 -2.52 -11.50
C TYR A 236 -13.44 -2.92 -10.57
N THR A 237 -13.54 -4.12 -10.01
CA THR A 237 -12.42 -4.78 -9.31
C THR A 237 -12.17 -6.13 -9.96
N TYR A 238 -11.02 -6.27 -10.63
CA TYR A 238 -10.58 -7.51 -11.26
C TYR A 238 -9.45 -8.16 -10.47
N PHE A 239 -9.63 -9.44 -10.15
CA PHE A 239 -8.62 -10.29 -9.52
C PHE A 239 -7.85 -11.09 -10.57
N LEU A 240 -6.60 -11.43 -10.29
CA LEU A 240 -5.97 -12.56 -10.97
C LEU A 240 -6.60 -13.85 -10.47
N ALA A 241 -6.77 -14.82 -11.36
CA ALA A 241 -7.13 -16.17 -10.98
C ALA A 241 -6.46 -17.17 -11.90
N SER A 242 -6.14 -18.35 -11.40
CA SER A 242 -5.54 -19.42 -12.20
C SER A 242 -6.32 -20.72 -12.09
N CYS A 243 -6.27 -21.52 -13.14
CA CYS A 243 -6.70 -22.92 -13.09
C CYS A 243 -5.68 -23.83 -13.77
N SER A 244 -5.58 -25.05 -13.27
CA SER A 244 -4.67 -26.06 -13.81
C SER A 244 -5.15 -26.69 -15.12
N ARG A 245 -6.46 -26.64 -15.40
CA ARG A 245 -7.06 -27.15 -16.64
C ARG A 245 -8.14 -26.20 -17.15
N PRO A 246 -8.09 -25.81 -18.45
CA PRO A 246 -9.14 -25.02 -19.08
C PRO A 246 -10.48 -25.74 -18.94
N THR A 247 -11.46 -25.07 -18.32
CA THR A 247 -12.84 -25.57 -18.24
C THR A 247 -13.68 -24.84 -19.28
N PRO A 248 -14.41 -25.55 -20.16
CA PRO A 248 -15.34 -24.91 -21.08
C PRO A 248 -16.46 -24.21 -20.30
N LEU A 249 -16.84 -23.01 -20.75
CA LEU A 249 -17.94 -22.25 -20.18
C LEU A 249 -18.75 -21.66 -21.34
N GLU A 250 -20.06 -21.84 -21.30
CA GLU A 250 -20.95 -21.33 -22.34
C GLU A 250 -20.87 -19.80 -22.43
N GLY A 251 -20.74 -19.27 -23.65
CA GLY A 251 -20.58 -17.84 -23.90
C GLY A 251 -19.18 -17.28 -23.57
N ALA A 252 -18.21 -18.15 -23.26
CA ALA A 252 -16.82 -17.78 -23.01
C ALA A 252 -15.82 -18.59 -23.84
N GLU A 253 -14.67 -17.99 -24.10
CA GLU A 253 -13.61 -18.52 -24.95
C GLU A 253 -12.24 -18.32 -24.30
N TRP A 254 -11.37 -19.31 -24.46
CA TRP A 254 -9.97 -19.23 -24.06
C TRP A 254 -9.17 -18.54 -25.16
N ILE A 255 -8.66 -17.34 -24.88
CA ILE A 255 -7.92 -16.52 -25.84
C ILE A 255 -6.46 -16.44 -25.44
N ARG A 256 -5.55 -16.55 -26.42
CA ARG A 256 -4.12 -16.44 -26.16
C ARG A 256 -3.78 -15.04 -25.68
N THR A 257 -2.84 -14.95 -24.75
CA THR A 257 -2.43 -13.70 -24.11
C THR A 257 -1.92 -12.68 -25.13
N ASP A 258 -1.23 -13.13 -26.18
CA ASP A 258 -0.74 -12.29 -27.28
C ASP A 258 -1.84 -11.66 -28.14
N ASP A 259 -3.03 -12.27 -28.18
CA ASP A 259 -4.15 -11.79 -28.99
C ASP A 259 -5.00 -10.76 -28.25
N LEU A 260 -4.86 -10.67 -26.92
CA LEU A 260 -5.66 -9.79 -26.06
C LEU A 260 -5.64 -8.31 -26.50
N PRO A 261 -4.51 -7.69 -26.91
CA PRO A 261 -4.50 -6.28 -27.32
C PRO A 261 -5.32 -6.00 -28.59
N ASN A 262 -5.60 -7.03 -29.40
CA ASN A 262 -6.28 -6.91 -30.70
C ASN A 262 -7.81 -7.09 -30.59
N LEU A 263 -8.31 -7.46 -29.42
CA LEU A 263 -9.74 -7.68 -29.21
C LEU A 263 -10.51 -6.37 -29.04
N LYS A 264 -11.80 -6.41 -29.37
CA LYS A 264 -12.76 -5.37 -29.01
C LYS A 264 -13.31 -5.64 -27.62
N TYR A 265 -13.13 -4.71 -26.68
CA TYR A 265 -13.63 -4.83 -25.32
C TYR A 265 -14.89 -4.00 -25.07
N VAL A 266 -15.60 -4.36 -24.00
CA VAL A 266 -16.87 -3.70 -23.60
C VAL A 266 -16.71 -2.23 -23.18
N SER A 267 -15.51 -1.81 -22.75
CA SER A 267 -15.19 -0.43 -22.43
C SER A 267 -13.72 -0.11 -22.66
N GLY A 268 -13.39 1.19 -22.70
CA GLY A 268 -12.00 1.67 -22.74
C GLY A 268 -11.15 1.20 -21.57
N GLY A 269 -11.70 1.22 -20.34
CA GLY A 269 -10.99 0.78 -19.13
C GLY A 269 -10.64 -0.71 -19.14
N VAL A 270 -11.58 -1.56 -19.55
CA VAL A 270 -11.32 -3.01 -19.71
C VAL A 270 -10.28 -3.25 -20.80
N ARG A 271 -10.33 -2.52 -21.92
CA ARG A 271 -9.31 -2.61 -22.97
C ARG A 271 -7.91 -2.29 -22.41
N HIS A 272 -7.78 -1.17 -21.71
CA HIS A 272 -6.50 -0.74 -21.15
C HIS A 272 -5.93 -1.78 -20.17
N MET A 273 -6.77 -2.27 -19.25
CA MET A 273 -6.40 -3.32 -18.30
C MET A 273 -5.91 -4.60 -19.00
N MET A 274 -6.62 -5.05 -20.05
CA MET A 274 -6.29 -6.28 -20.76
C MET A 274 -5.06 -6.15 -21.66
N THR A 275 -4.86 -4.99 -22.29
CA THR A 275 -3.61 -4.68 -23.00
C THR A 275 -2.42 -4.68 -22.05
N ARG A 276 -2.57 -4.07 -20.86
CA ARG A 276 -1.53 -4.09 -19.82
C ARG A 276 -1.23 -5.51 -19.35
N TYR A 277 -2.26 -6.30 -19.07
CA TYR A 277 -2.10 -7.70 -18.66
C TYR A 277 -1.29 -8.49 -19.68
N ALA A 278 -1.58 -8.31 -20.98
CA ALA A 278 -0.85 -8.99 -22.05
C ALA A 278 0.64 -8.62 -22.11
N MET A 279 1.00 -7.39 -21.72
CA MET A 279 2.38 -6.95 -21.60
C MET A 279 3.06 -7.57 -20.37
N GLU A 280 2.44 -7.46 -19.20
CA GLU A 280 2.96 -7.95 -17.92
C GLU A 280 3.11 -9.48 -17.89
N ALA A 281 2.17 -10.21 -18.48
CA ALA A 281 2.20 -11.68 -18.55
C ALA A 281 3.40 -12.23 -19.34
N LYS A 282 4.03 -11.43 -20.21
CA LYS A 282 5.27 -11.81 -20.93
C LYS A 282 6.50 -11.75 -20.03
N GLU A 283 6.49 -10.81 -19.09
CA GLU A 283 7.62 -10.53 -18.19
C GLU A 283 7.50 -11.33 -16.87
N GLY A 284 6.31 -11.86 -16.57
CA GLY A 284 6.04 -12.62 -15.34
C GLY A 284 5.95 -11.75 -14.09
N ASP A 285 5.80 -10.43 -14.26
CA ASP A 285 5.77 -9.41 -13.20
C ASP A 285 4.43 -8.69 -13.27
N PHE A 286 3.53 -9.00 -12.34
CA PHE A 286 2.20 -8.40 -12.30
C PHE A 286 2.22 -7.18 -11.39
N SER A 287 1.57 -6.10 -11.81
CA SER A 287 1.44 -4.89 -10.99
C SER A 287 -0.03 -4.60 -10.71
N LEU A 288 -0.34 -4.19 -9.48
CA LEU A 288 -1.68 -3.71 -9.13
C LEU A 288 -1.92 -2.34 -9.78
N TYR A 289 -3.02 -2.18 -10.51
CA TYR A 289 -3.51 -0.87 -10.96
C TYR A 289 -4.54 -0.32 -9.99
N LEU A 290 -4.42 0.95 -9.64
CA LEU A 290 -5.45 1.71 -8.95
C LEU A 290 -5.65 3.04 -9.68
N GLY A 291 -6.84 3.32 -10.21
CA GLY A 291 -7.06 4.55 -10.97
C GLY A 291 -8.46 4.70 -11.56
N ASP A 292 -8.62 5.61 -12.52
CA ASP A 292 -9.76 5.68 -13.42
C ASP A 292 -9.46 4.95 -14.75
N ALA A 293 -10.44 4.84 -15.64
CA ALA A 293 -10.30 4.15 -16.95
C ALA A 293 -9.22 4.75 -17.89
N SER A 294 -8.59 5.88 -17.53
CA SER A 294 -7.64 6.65 -18.34
C SER A 294 -6.35 7.07 -17.62
N GLN A 295 -6.33 7.12 -16.28
CA GLN A 295 -5.21 7.52 -15.44
C GLN A 295 -5.19 6.70 -14.14
N GLY A 296 -4.03 6.23 -13.71
CA GLY A 296 -3.92 5.42 -12.50
C GLY A 296 -2.49 5.07 -12.15
N ASP A 297 -2.29 4.72 -10.88
CA ASP A 297 -1.00 4.35 -10.32
C ASP A 297 -0.74 2.85 -10.49
N ILE A 298 0.47 2.52 -10.95
CA ILE A 298 0.95 1.14 -11.12
C ILE A 298 1.82 0.80 -9.90
N HIS A 299 1.34 -0.11 -9.06
CA HIS A 299 2.05 -0.62 -7.90
C HIS A 299 2.65 -1.99 -8.23
N SER A 300 3.97 -2.12 -8.20
CA SER A 300 4.64 -3.42 -8.40
C SER A 300 4.26 -4.39 -7.28
N LEU A 301 3.83 -5.61 -7.64
CA LEU A 301 3.55 -6.69 -6.69
C LEU A 301 4.80 -7.55 -6.52
N ARG A 302 5.80 -7.03 -5.79
CA ARG A 302 6.96 -7.80 -5.34
C ARG A 302 7.17 -7.67 -3.84
#